data_AF-A0AAD6WAV8-F1
#
_entry.id   AF-A0AAD6WAV8-F1
#
_cell.length_a   1.000
_cell.length_b   1.000
_cell.length_c   1.000
_cell.angle_alpha   90.00
_cell.angle_beta   90.00
_cell.angle_gamma   90.00
#
_symmetry.space_group_name_H-M   'P 1'
#
loop_
_entity.id
_entity.type
_entity.pdbx_description
1 polymer ?
#
loop_
_entity_poly.entity_id
_entity_poly.type
_entity_poly.pdbx_seq_one_letter_code
_entity_poly.pdbx_strand_id
1 'polypeptide(L)'
;MLKNEVTKGRLAFHLSHKASLFSFSTPLIPHHILLSVTQRNLLSSSFNLDHSPRFFRIYLTVHTSRLRFRNHPHSAATTDNFFLNFRLGKVMRITKKARNGSSPKCDSNQSVLTEEERLLWRNVEELVTSPTKEIAEQIYTQLVMSPLLGSKHVDAGIRVPVTRDFLECVEKNVNKQRPAWRIDVSVVNLERDFVIIMSDHSLFPGVSGVLKDEPCISVEIKPKCGFIPSSEFIAERNSVKRSATRFQMHQVLKLREQEISELSEYDPLDLFSGSKERIHKAIKDLYTTPQNNFRVFLNGSLIFGGLGGGIKRTNAVAGKAFEDALEGIILAENGLRTTSFIQLVAEAVYCSRVLDGLLEVQRLDNFDIEGAIHAYYNIVCQPCAVMPTVG
;
A
#
# COMPACT_ATOMS: atom_id res chain seq x y z
N MET A 1 59.00 49.86 7.01
CA MET A 1 59.66 48.59 7.40
C MET A 1 58.55 47.64 7.79
N LEU A 2 58.30 46.47 7.18
CA LEU A 2 59.03 45.65 6.22
C LEU A 2 57.99 44.90 5.35
N LYS A 3 58.33 44.77 4.07
CA LYS A 3 57.80 43.77 3.12
C LYS A 3 58.49 42.42 3.36
N ASN A 4 57.99 41.40 2.65
CA ASN A 4 58.59 40.10 2.24
C ASN A 4 58.04 38.91 3.03
N GLU A 5 57.28 37.96 2.45
CA GLU A 5 57.56 37.00 1.35
C GLU A 5 58.75 36.05 1.58
N VAL A 6 58.60 34.82 1.06
CA VAL A 6 59.60 33.74 0.79
C VAL A 6 59.73 32.69 1.93
N THR A 7 59.70 31.35 1.79
CA THR A 7 59.44 30.34 0.74
C THR A 7 59.38 28.93 1.37
N LYS A 8 58.76 27.96 0.65
CA LYS A 8 59.11 26.53 0.44
C LYS A 8 59.65 25.67 1.61
N GLY A 9 58.92 24.58 1.88
CA GLY A 9 59.47 23.31 2.41
C GLY A 9 58.54 22.13 2.09
N ARG A 10 58.95 21.26 1.16
CA ARG A 10 58.35 19.94 0.90
C ARG A 10 58.82 18.97 1.99
N LEU A 11 57.93 18.14 2.54
CA LEU A 11 58.14 16.69 2.58
C LEU A 11 56.80 15.97 2.72
N ALA A 12 56.62 14.96 1.87
CA ALA A 12 55.42 14.16 1.74
C ALA A 12 55.38 13.02 2.77
N PHE A 13 54.19 12.70 3.28
CA PHE A 13 53.81 11.32 3.57
C PHE A 13 52.37 11.07 3.12
N HIS A 14 52.24 10.08 2.24
CA HIS A 14 51.01 9.47 1.77
C HIS A 14 50.22 8.86 2.94
N LEU A 15 48.91 9.10 2.99
CA LEU A 15 47.94 8.10 3.41
C LEU A 15 46.62 8.39 2.68
N SER A 16 46.28 7.45 1.80
CA SER A 16 45.11 7.44 0.92
C SER A 16 43.87 7.03 1.73
N HIS A 17 42.88 7.92 1.82
CA HIS A 17 41.48 7.53 1.99
C HIS A 17 40.62 8.40 1.08
N LYS A 18 40.37 7.92 -0.14
CA LYS A 18 39.31 8.44 -1.01
C LYS A 18 37.96 8.01 -0.44
N ALA A 19 37.33 8.87 0.34
CA ALA A 19 35.88 8.84 0.51
C ALA A 19 35.28 9.54 -0.73
N SER A 20 34.76 8.78 -1.69
CA SER A 20 33.99 9.36 -2.80
C SER A 20 32.60 9.75 -2.28
N LEU A 21 32.45 11.01 -1.90
CA LEU A 21 31.17 11.69 -1.77
C LEU A 21 30.48 11.70 -3.14
N PHE A 22 29.45 10.88 -3.32
CA PHE A 22 28.56 11.01 -4.48
C PHE A 22 27.60 12.18 -4.24
N SER A 23 27.93 13.32 -4.83
CA SER A 23 27.04 14.48 -4.98
C SER A 23 26.03 14.18 -6.10
N PHE A 24 24.75 14.01 -5.74
CA PHE A 24 23.66 13.98 -6.72
C PHE A 24 23.21 15.41 -7.03
N SER A 25 23.90 16.07 -7.95
CA SER A 25 23.48 17.37 -8.50
C SER A 25 22.55 17.16 -9.70
N THR A 26 21.27 16.89 -9.44
CA THR A 26 20.04 17.21 -10.22
C THR A 26 18.88 16.27 -9.84
N PRO A 27 17.63 16.76 -9.64
CA PRO A 27 16.49 15.92 -9.31
C PRO A 27 15.96 15.26 -10.59
N LEU A 28 16.55 14.13 -10.96
CA LEU A 28 15.92 13.19 -11.89
C LEU A 28 14.81 12.46 -11.14
N ILE A 29 13.58 12.95 -11.22
CA ILE A 29 12.40 12.08 -11.12
C ILE A 29 12.16 11.61 -12.55
N PRO A 30 12.69 10.47 -13.00
CA PRO A 30 12.49 10.08 -14.37
C PRO A 30 11.07 9.50 -14.52
N HIS A 31 10.57 9.50 -15.76
CA HIS A 31 9.31 8.91 -16.23
C HIS A 31 9.22 7.36 -16.02
N HIS A 32 9.90 6.81 -15.01
CA HIS A 32 10.19 5.39 -14.79
C HIS A 32 9.74 4.89 -13.42
N ILE A 33 9.02 5.72 -12.67
CA ILE A 33 8.38 5.37 -11.41
C ILE A 33 6.86 5.44 -11.62
N LEU A 34 6.21 4.29 -11.64
CA LEU A 34 4.75 4.22 -11.60
C LEU A 34 4.37 4.12 -10.14
N LEU A 35 3.60 5.11 -9.69
CA LEU A 35 3.05 5.10 -8.37
C LEU A 35 1.54 5.02 -8.42
N SER A 36 0.96 4.04 -7.74
CA SER A 36 -0.49 3.82 -7.68
C SER A 36 -0.96 3.71 -6.25
N VAL A 37 -2.02 4.43 -5.93
CA VAL A 37 -2.74 4.38 -4.66
C VAL A 37 -4.03 3.63 -4.90
N THR A 38 -4.16 2.45 -4.29
CA THR A 38 -5.40 1.65 -4.35
C THR A 38 -6.06 1.61 -2.99
N GLN A 39 -7.37 1.84 -2.95
CA GLN A 39 -8.18 1.69 -1.73
C GLN A 39 -8.88 0.32 -1.72
N ARG A 40 -8.99 -0.29 -0.53
CA ARG A 40 -9.73 -1.55 -0.36
C ARG A 40 -10.89 -1.37 0.61
N ASN A 41 -12.09 -1.73 0.15
CA ASN A 41 -13.37 -1.83 0.89
C ASN A 41 -13.89 -0.49 1.45
N LEU A 42 -15.10 -0.11 1.03
CA LEU A 42 -15.84 1.02 1.63
C LEU A 42 -17.03 0.60 2.49
N LEU A 43 -17.66 -0.52 2.19
CA LEU A 43 -19.01 -0.77 2.70
C LEU A 43 -19.07 -2.14 3.37
N SER A 44 -18.42 -2.35 4.52
CA SER A 44 -18.82 -3.49 5.34
C SER A 44 -20.22 -3.21 5.87
N SER A 45 -21.17 -4.12 5.63
CA SER A 45 -22.59 -4.10 6.03
C SER A 45 -22.82 -4.19 7.54
N SER A 46 -21.88 -3.62 8.29
CA SER A 46 -21.81 -3.53 9.73
C SER A 46 -20.80 -2.41 9.98
N PHE A 47 -21.28 -1.21 10.35
CA PHE A 47 -20.46 -0.24 11.07
C PHE A 47 -20.12 -0.84 12.43
N ASN A 48 -19.30 -1.89 12.44
CA ASN A 48 -18.56 -2.24 13.63
C ASN A 48 -17.63 -1.05 13.87
N LEU A 49 -17.74 -0.45 15.06
CA LEU A 49 -17.01 0.71 15.61
C LEU A 49 -15.48 0.60 15.54
N ASP A 50 -14.97 -0.43 14.88
CA ASP A 50 -13.59 -0.78 14.75
C ASP A 50 -13.15 -0.78 13.28
N HIS A 51 -13.70 0.03 12.38
CA HIS A 51 -13.19 0.18 11.01
C HIS A 51 -13.29 1.62 10.46
N SER A 52 -12.44 2.53 10.95
CA SER A 52 -12.03 3.77 10.24
C SER A 52 -11.54 3.44 8.80
N PRO A 53 -11.62 4.35 7.80
CA PRO A 53 -11.29 4.08 6.38
C PRO A 53 -9.91 3.44 6.24
N ARG A 54 -9.95 2.11 6.18
CA ARG A 54 -8.80 1.25 6.37
C ARG A 54 -8.35 0.86 4.97
N PHE A 55 -7.15 1.33 4.61
CA PHE A 55 -6.22 0.72 3.66
C PHE A 55 -6.13 1.37 2.29
N PHE A 56 -5.30 2.41 2.23
CA PHE A 56 -4.54 2.75 1.03
C PHE A 56 -3.36 1.78 0.89
N ARG A 57 -3.08 1.37 -0.35
CA ARG A 57 -1.85 0.68 -0.73
C ARG A 57 -1.16 1.54 -1.76
N ILE A 58 0.11 1.78 -1.54
CA ILE A 58 0.98 2.48 -2.47
C ILE A 58 1.81 1.42 -3.16
N TYR A 59 1.67 1.31 -4.47
CA TYR A 59 2.57 0.55 -5.32
C TYR A 59 3.62 1.51 -5.86
N LEU A 60 4.88 1.26 -5.54
CA LEU A 60 6.02 1.92 -6.15
C LEU A 60 6.65 0.94 -7.14
N THR A 61 6.59 1.22 -8.42
CA THR A 61 7.18 0.36 -9.47
C THR A 61 8.29 1.08 -10.18
N VAL A 62 9.49 0.51 -10.18
CA VAL A 62 10.68 1.12 -10.78
C VAL A 62 11.15 0.30 -11.98
N HIS A 63 11.30 0.96 -13.14
CA HIS A 63 11.93 0.37 -14.33
C HIS A 63 13.45 0.47 -14.24
N THR A 64 14.18 -0.63 -14.48
CA THR A 64 15.63 -0.72 -14.19
C THR A 64 16.56 -0.41 -15.39
N SER A 65 16.01 -0.15 -16.59
CA SER A 65 16.74 0.13 -17.86
C SER A 65 17.89 1.13 -17.81
N ARG A 66 17.97 2.01 -16.81
CA ARG A 66 19.06 3.00 -16.70
C ARG A 66 19.89 2.89 -15.43
N LEU A 67 19.69 1.84 -14.63
CA LEU A 67 20.64 1.45 -13.59
C LEU A 67 21.76 0.54 -14.14
N ARG A 68 21.78 0.24 -15.46
CA ARG A 68 22.75 -0.65 -16.11
C ARG A 68 23.76 0.11 -16.97
N PHE A 69 25.03 -0.03 -16.62
CA PHE A 69 26.14 0.00 -17.58
C PHE A 69 26.31 -1.40 -18.20
N ARG A 70 26.68 -1.41 -19.49
CA ARG A 70 26.67 -2.50 -20.47
C ARG A 70 27.23 -3.88 -20.01
N ASN A 71 26.44 -4.94 -20.27
CA ASN A 71 26.73 -6.09 -21.17
C ASN A 71 26.11 -7.43 -20.67
N HIS A 72 25.06 -7.87 -21.37
CA HIS A 72 24.75 -9.20 -21.96
C HIS A 72 24.99 -10.57 -21.24
N PRO A 73 24.27 -11.64 -21.65
CA PRO A 73 23.25 -12.26 -20.79
C PRO A 73 23.48 -13.75 -20.50
N HIS A 74 22.79 -14.30 -19.49
CA HIS A 74 22.36 -15.70 -19.48
C HIS A 74 21.04 -15.90 -18.70
N SER A 75 20.23 -16.81 -19.25
CA SER A 75 18.87 -17.20 -18.86
C SER A 75 18.83 -18.21 -17.71
N ALA A 76 17.77 -18.17 -16.88
CA ALA A 76 17.20 -19.36 -16.26
C ALA A 76 15.75 -19.10 -15.82
N ALA A 77 14.89 -20.10 -16.04
CA ALA A 77 13.46 -20.10 -15.74
C ALA A 77 13.17 -20.56 -14.30
N THR A 78 12.05 -20.13 -13.70
CA THR A 78 11.23 -20.94 -12.76
C THR A 78 9.89 -20.28 -12.36
N THR A 79 8.83 -21.10 -12.46
CA THR A 79 7.50 -21.22 -11.77
C THR A 79 7.22 -20.42 -10.48
N ASP A 80 6.00 -20.07 -10.06
CA ASP A 80 4.66 -19.82 -10.65
C ASP A 80 3.80 -19.28 -9.47
N ASN A 81 3.12 -18.13 -9.61
CA ASN A 81 2.09 -17.65 -8.66
C ASN A 81 1.08 -16.78 -9.45
N PHE A 82 -0.22 -17.08 -9.39
CA PHE A 82 -1.22 -16.40 -10.24
C PHE A 82 -2.10 -15.39 -9.49
N PHE A 83 -1.89 -14.12 -9.82
CA PHE A 83 -2.98 -13.28 -10.35
C PHE A 83 -3.31 -13.81 -11.74
N LEU A 84 -4.57 -13.81 -12.21
CA LEU A 84 -4.89 -14.10 -13.61
C LEU A 84 -4.22 -13.05 -14.51
N ASN A 85 -2.95 -13.33 -14.86
CA ASN A 85 -2.12 -12.55 -15.74
C ASN A 85 -2.69 -12.72 -17.14
N PHE A 86 -3.59 -11.81 -17.52
CA PHE A 86 -3.78 -11.54 -18.94
C PHE A 86 -2.41 -11.13 -19.46
N ARG A 87 -1.96 -11.71 -20.58
CA ARG A 87 -0.61 -11.62 -21.18
C ARG A 87 -0.17 -10.18 -21.58
N LEU A 88 -0.72 -9.13 -20.96
CA LEU A 88 -0.61 -7.71 -21.32
C LEU A 88 -0.50 -6.76 -20.09
N GLY A 89 -0.01 -7.24 -18.93
CA GLY A 89 0.20 -6.37 -17.76
C GLY A 89 -1.09 -5.87 -17.10
N LYS A 90 -2.08 -6.76 -16.99
CA LYS A 90 -3.39 -6.49 -16.40
C LYS A 90 -3.73 -7.52 -15.34
N VAL A 91 -4.40 -7.08 -14.28
CA VAL A 91 -4.94 -7.93 -13.22
C VAL A 91 -6.46 -7.89 -13.19
N MET A 92 -7.06 -8.98 -12.73
CA MET A 92 -8.50 -9.12 -12.59
C MET A 92 -8.88 -9.14 -11.10
N ARG A 93 -9.69 -8.17 -10.69
CA ARG A 93 -10.29 -8.12 -9.36
C ARG A 93 -11.67 -8.78 -9.41
N ILE A 94 -11.81 -9.86 -8.65
CA ILE A 94 -13.02 -10.70 -8.58
C ILE A 94 -13.61 -10.61 -7.18
N THR A 95 -14.93 -10.42 -7.10
CA THR A 95 -15.67 -10.40 -5.84
C THR A 95 -15.69 -11.76 -5.16
N LYS A 96 -15.64 -11.73 -3.83
CA LYS A 96 -15.82 -12.89 -2.98
C LYS A 96 -17.11 -12.79 -2.17
N LYS A 97 -17.71 -13.93 -1.87
CA LYS A 97 -18.85 -14.10 -0.95
C LYS A 97 -18.35 -14.83 0.30
N ALA A 98 -18.77 -14.40 1.49
CA ALA A 98 -18.46 -15.10 2.74
C ALA A 98 -19.19 -16.46 2.79
N ARG A 99 -18.56 -17.50 3.34
CA ARG A 99 -19.23 -18.82 3.47
C ARG A 99 -20.29 -18.84 4.57
N ASN A 100 -20.03 -18.15 5.69
CA ASN A 100 -20.83 -18.25 6.93
C ASN A 100 -21.66 -16.99 7.23
N GLY A 101 -21.78 -16.06 6.28
CA GLY A 101 -22.76 -14.98 6.40
C GLY A 101 -24.08 -15.46 5.82
N SER A 102 -25.17 -15.35 6.56
CA SER A 102 -26.49 -15.23 5.94
C SER A 102 -26.37 -14.12 4.91
N SER A 103 -26.20 -14.46 3.63
CA SER A 103 -26.52 -13.49 2.60
C SER A 103 -27.98 -13.14 2.86
N PRO A 104 -28.36 -11.86 3.11
CA PRO A 104 -29.74 -11.52 2.94
C PRO A 104 -30.08 -12.04 1.55
N LYS A 105 -31.14 -12.87 1.47
CA LYS A 105 -31.67 -13.31 0.18
C LYS A 105 -31.68 -12.06 -0.68
N CYS A 106 -30.99 -12.09 -1.80
CA CYS A 106 -30.97 -10.98 -2.73
C CYS A 106 -32.38 -10.93 -3.31
N ASP A 107 -33.31 -10.33 -2.56
CA ASP A 107 -34.51 -9.78 -3.14
C ASP A 107 -33.99 -8.71 -4.09
N SER A 108 -34.29 -8.89 -5.37
CA SER A 108 -33.86 -8.04 -6.47
C SER A 108 -34.22 -6.55 -6.31
N ASN A 109 -34.92 -6.19 -5.23
CA ASN A 109 -35.37 -4.84 -4.91
C ASN A 109 -34.63 -4.21 -3.71
N GLN A 110 -33.72 -4.92 -3.03
CA GLN A 110 -32.98 -4.32 -1.93
C GLN A 110 -31.78 -3.51 -2.45
N SER A 111 -31.80 -2.22 -2.13
CA SER A 111 -30.71 -1.29 -2.37
C SER A 111 -29.35 -1.82 -1.91
N VAL A 112 -28.30 -1.56 -2.70
CA VAL A 112 -26.90 -1.83 -2.34
C VAL A 112 -26.44 -1.02 -1.13
N LEU A 113 -26.88 0.23 -1.06
CA LEU A 113 -26.58 1.17 -0.01
C LEU A 113 -27.76 1.25 0.95
N THR A 114 -27.52 1.39 2.25
CA THR A 114 -28.63 1.69 3.17
C THR A 114 -29.20 3.07 2.88
N GLU A 115 -30.37 3.39 3.41
CA GLU A 115 -30.98 4.71 3.21
C GLU A 115 -30.09 5.83 3.78
N GLU A 116 -29.43 5.56 4.90
CA GLU A 116 -28.50 6.48 5.54
C GLU A 116 -27.23 6.67 4.69
N GLU A 117 -26.70 5.61 4.07
CA GLU A 117 -25.58 5.71 3.14
C GLU A 117 -25.94 6.53 1.90
N ARG A 118 -27.16 6.36 1.37
CA ARG A 118 -27.65 7.18 0.25
C ARG A 118 -27.80 8.66 0.65
N LEU A 119 -28.30 8.93 1.85
CA LEU A 119 -28.43 10.30 2.36
C LEU A 119 -27.05 10.96 2.55
N LEU A 120 -26.07 10.21 3.03
CA LEU A 120 -24.68 10.65 3.19
C LEU A 120 -24.04 10.97 1.83
N TRP A 121 -24.27 10.12 0.84
CA TRP A 121 -23.69 10.24 -0.50
C TRP A 121 -24.60 10.94 -1.52
N ARG A 122 -25.66 11.62 -1.08
CA ARG A 122 -26.70 12.24 -1.94
C ARG A 122 -26.18 13.19 -3.02
N ASN A 123 -24.98 13.75 -2.82
CA ASN A 123 -24.35 14.66 -3.76
C ASN A 123 -23.59 13.93 -4.90
N VAL A 124 -23.56 12.59 -4.89
CA VAL A 124 -22.93 11.75 -5.92
C VAL A 124 -23.98 10.77 -6.43
N GLU A 125 -24.80 11.24 -7.38
CA GLU A 125 -25.97 10.51 -7.89
C GLU A 125 -25.60 9.12 -8.43
N GLU A 126 -24.48 9.00 -9.14
CA GLU A 126 -23.99 7.74 -9.70
C GLU A 126 -23.63 6.72 -8.61
N LEU A 127 -23.17 7.19 -7.44
CA LEU A 127 -22.86 6.33 -6.30
C LEU A 127 -24.16 5.83 -5.64
N VAL A 128 -25.13 6.72 -5.45
CA VAL A 128 -26.43 6.41 -4.82
C VAL A 128 -27.27 5.44 -5.66
N THR A 129 -27.21 5.59 -6.98
CA THR A 129 -27.95 4.77 -7.95
C THR A 129 -27.22 3.47 -8.34
N SER A 130 -26.07 3.18 -7.72
CA SER A 130 -25.25 2.02 -8.05
C SER A 130 -25.99 0.69 -7.82
N PRO A 131 -26.03 -0.23 -8.81
CA PRO A 131 -26.79 -1.48 -8.72
C PRO A 131 -26.04 -2.59 -7.99
N THR A 132 -24.72 -2.47 -7.81
CA THR A 132 -23.92 -3.39 -6.97
C THR A 132 -22.90 -2.63 -6.15
N LYS A 133 -22.45 -3.23 -5.04
CA LYS A 133 -21.42 -2.65 -4.16
C LYS A 133 -20.09 -2.47 -4.89
N GLU A 134 -19.77 -3.36 -5.81
CA GLU A 134 -18.57 -3.31 -6.64
C GLU A 134 -18.60 -2.10 -7.58
N ILE A 135 -19.76 -1.80 -8.17
CA ILE A 135 -19.95 -0.61 -9.00
C ILE A 135 -19.86 0.65 -8.14
N ALA A 136 -20.48 0.64 -6.95
CA ALA A 136 -20.35 1.73 -5.99
C ALA A 136 -18.88 1.98 -5.59
N GLU A 137 -18.09 0.92 -5.34
CA GLU A 137 -16.65 1.03 -5.03
C GLU A 137 -15.84 1.61 -6.20
N GLN A 138 -16.16 1.21 -7.43
CA GLN A 138 -15.50 1.76 -8.63
C GLN A 138 -15.83 3.24 -8.80
N ILE A 139 -17.12 3.60 -8.70
CA ILE A 139 -17.59 4.99 -8.83
C ILE A 139 -17.01 5.86 -7.73
N TYR A 140 -16.98 5.38 -6.48
CA TYR A 140 -16.33 6.10 -5.38
C TYR A 140 -14.84 6.32 -5.66
N THR A 141 -14.14 5.30 -6.17
CA THR A 141 -12.72 5.44 -6.53
C THR A 141 -12.53 6.51 -7.62
N GLN A 142 -13.42 6.54 -8.61
CA GLN A 142 -13.35 7.45 -9.76
C GLN A 142 -13.79 8.89 -9.42
N LEU A 143 -14.89 9.07 -8.70
CA LEU A 143 -15.54 10.37 -8.50
C LEU A 143 -15.21 11.01 -7.14
N VAL A 144 -14.81 10.21 -6.14
CA VAL A 144 -14.46 10.73 -4.80
C VAL A 144 -12.95 10.70 -4.58
N MET A 145 -12.30 9.56 -4.79
CA MET A 145 -10.88 9.41 -4.43
C MET A 145 -9.92 9.96 -5.48
N SER A 146 -10.21 9.74 -6.76
CA SER A 146 -9.34 10.23 -7.84
C SER A 146 -9.18 11.76 -7.84
N PRO A 147 -10.22 12.58 -7.57
CA PRO A 147 -10.04 14.03 -7.43
C PRO A 147 -9.19 14.42 -6.22
N LEU A 148 -9.30 13.69 -5.11
CA LEU A 148 -8.56 13.98 -3.88
C LEU A 148 -7.09 13.56 -3.93
N LEU A 149 -6.78 12.44 -4.60
CA LEU A 149 -5.44 11.85 -4.64
C LEU A 149 -4.69 12.10 -5.96
N GLY A 150 -5.38 12.64 -6.96
CA GLY A 150 -4.87 12.85 -8.31
C GLY A 150 -5.06 11.63 -9.22
N SER A 151 -5.67 11.85 -10.39
CA SER A 151 -5.98 10.81 -11.38
C SER A 151 -4.76 10.09 -11.95
N LYS A 152 -3.56 10.67 -11.83
CA LYS A 152 -2.30 10.03 -12.23
C LYS A 152 -1.99 8.77 -11.41
N HIS A 153 -2.45 8.72 -10.16
CA HIS A 153 -2.07 7.70 -9.19
C HIS A 153 -3.23 6.80 -8.80
N VAL A 154 -4.42 6.96 -9.38
CA VAL A 154 -5.62 6.18 -9.01
C VAL A 154 -6.16 5.46 -10.25
N ASP A 155 -6.15 4.13 -10.22
CA ASP A 155 -6.77 3.27 -11.24
C ASP A 155 -8.08 2.69 -10.69
N ALA A 156 -9.21 3.20 -11.16
CA ALA A 156 -10.53 2.66 -10.80
C ALA A 156 -10.84 1.32 -11.50
N GLY A 157 -10.06 0.96 -12.53
CA GLY A 157 -10.28 -0.20 -13.36
C GLY A 157 -11.46 -0.07 -14.32
N ILE A 158 -11.64 -1.10 -15.15
CA ILE A 158 -12.69 -1.19 -16.17
C ILE A 158 -13.51 -2.45 -15.91
N ARG A 159 -14.84 -2.34 -16.02
CA ARG A 159 -15.76 -3.49 -15.89
C ARG A 159 -15.72 -4.31 -17.17
N VAL A 160 -15.55 -5.61 -17.04
CA VAL A 160 -15.58 -6.57 -18.16
C VAL A 160 -16.59 -7.66 -17.85
N PRO A 161 -17.60 -7.86 -18.72
CA PRO A 161 -18.57 -8.94 -18.55
C PRO A 161 -17.90 -10.32 -18.55
N VAL A 162 -18.39 -11.24 -17.73
CA VAL A 162 -17.93 -12.63 -17.64
C VAL A 162 -19.11 -13.58 -17.48
N THR A 163 -18.90 -14.83 -17.84
CA THR A 163 -19.88 -15.90 -17.62
C THR A 163 -19.69 -16.56 -16.25
N ARG A 164 -20.75 -17.21 -15.76
CA ARG A 164 -20.68 -18.06 -14.57
C ARG A 164 -19.62 -19.15 -14.73
N ASP A 165 -19.60 -19.84 -15.86
CA ASP A 165 -18.64 -20.92 -16.18
C ASP A 165 -17.19 -20.43 -16.08
N PHE A 166 -16.93 -19.20 -16.53
CA PHE A 166 -15.63 -18.57 -16.37
C PHE A 166 -15.26 -18.43 -14.88
N LEU A 167 -16.16 -17.89 -14.06
CA LEU A 167 -15.91 -17.71 -12.61
C LEU A 167 -15.71 -19.05 -11.89
N GLU A 168 -16.46 -20.09 -12.26
CA GLU A 168 -16.28 -21.45 -11.73
C GLU A 168 -14.90 -22.03 -12.09
N CYS A 169 -14.44 -21.81 -13.32
CA CYS A 169 -13.09 -22.21 -13.74
C CYS A 169 -12.03 -21.44 -12.96
N VAL A 170 -12.20 -20.14 -12.76
CA VAL A 170 -11.28 -19.33 -11.95
C VAL A 170 -11.22 -19.86 -10.52
N GLU A 171 -12.37 -20.10 -9.89
CA GLU A 171 -12.42 -20.61 -8.50
C GLU A 171 -11.65 -21.93 -8.35
N LYS A 172 -11.90 -22.89 -9.24
CA LYS A 172 -11.20 -24.19 -9.24
C LYS A 172 -9.68 -24.03 -9.37
N ASN A 173 -9.23 -23.08 -10.18
CA ASN A 173 -7.81 -22.81 -10.38
C ASN A 173 -7.17 -22.15 -9.15
N VAL A 174 -7.82 -21.14 -8.56
CA VAL A 174 -7.24 -20.38 -7.44
C VAL A 174 -7.31 -21.14 -6.11
N ASN A 175 -8.29 -22.02 -5.89
CA ASN A 175 -8.42 -22.75 -4.63
C ASN A 175 -7.22 -23.64 -4.32
N LYS A 176 -6.50 -24.11 -5.35
CA LYS A 176 -5.25 -24.88 -5.17
C LYS A 176 -4.09 -24.06 -4.60
N GLN A 177 -4.17 -22.73 -4.69
CA GLN A 177 -3.07 -21.80 -4.36
C GLN A 177 -3.39 -20.89 -3.17
N ARG A 178 -4.66 -20.83 -2.73
CA ARG A 178 -5.08 -19.98 -1.61
C ARG A 178 -4.63 -20.61 -0.28
N PRO A 179 -4.16 -19.81 0.69
CA PRO A 179 -3.95 -20.30 2.06
C PRO A 179 -5.26 -20.90 2.61
N ALA A 180 -5.16 -22.03 3.33
CA ALA A 180 -6.33 -22.77 3.82
C ALA A 180 -7.35 -21.88 4.53
N TRP A 181 -6.89 -21.08 5.50
CA TRP A 181 -7.76 -20.14 6.25
C TRP A 181 -8.47 -19.11 5.37
N ARG A 182 -7.92 -18.76 4.19
CA ARG A 182 -8.59 -17.86 3.23
C ARG A 182 -9.70 -18.57 2.46
N ILE A 183 -9.59 -19.88 2.23
CA ILE A 183 -10.60 -20.70 1.54
C ILE A 183 -11.82 -20.87 2.44
N ASP A 184 -11.58 -21.06 3.73
CA ASP A 184 -12.62 -21.32 4.73
C ASP A 184 -13.53 -20.10 4.94
N VAL A 185 -12.98 -18.89 4.85
CA VAL A 185 -13.77 -17.65 5.10
C VAL A 185 -14.52 -17.13 3.88
N SER A 186 -14.13 -17.49 2.65
CA SER A 186 -14.75 -16.89 1.45
C SER A 186 -14.53 -17.66 0.14
N VAL A 187 -15.55 -17.64 -0.72
CA VAL A 187 -15.58 -18.23 -2.07
C VAL A 187 -15.70 -17.15 -3.15
N VAL A 188 -15.44 -17.48 -4.41
CA VAL A 188 -15.73 -16.58 -5.53
C VAL A 188 -17.25 -16.37 -5.61
N ASN A 189 -17.70 -15.14 -5.84
CA ASN A 189 -19.12 -14.87 -6.01
C ASN A 189 -19.57 -15.20 -7.44
N LEU A 190 -20.15 -16.39 -7.63
CA LEU A 190 -20.65 -16.88 -8.93
C LEU A 190 -21.95 -16.19 -9.41
N GLU A 191 -22.57 -15.37 -8.57
CA GLU A 191 -23.77 -14.58 -8.91
C GLU A 191 -23.43 -13.29 -9.67
N ARG A 192 -22.13 -13.00 -9.88
CA ARG A 192 -21.66 -11.82 -10.61
C ARG A 192 -21.46 -12.14 -12.09
N ASP A 193 -21.77 -11.16 -12.93
CA ASP A 193 -21.68 -11.21 -14.39
C ASP A 193 -20.57 -10.29 -14.93
N PHE A 194 -19.74 -9.71 -14.06
CA PHE A 194 -18.57 -8.93 -14.45
C PHE A 194 -17.41 -9.08 -13.46
N VAL A 195 -16.23 -8.66 -13.94
CA VAL A 195 -15.00 -8.48 -13.16
C VAL A 195 -14.45 -7.08 -13.39
N ILE A 196 -13.57 -6.61 -12.51
CA ILE A 196 -12.86 -5.34 -12.72
C ILE A 196 -11.44 -5.65 -13.19
N ILE A 197 -11.09 -5.17 -14.38
CA ILE A 197 -9.73 -5.24 -14.93
C ILE A 197 -8.98 -3.96 -14.58
N MET A 198 -7.78 -4.11 -14.03
CA MET A 198 -6.89 -3.01 -13.66
C MET A 198 -5.50 -3.22 -14.25
N SER A 199 -4.69 -2.17 -14.27
CA SER A 199 -3.27 -2.30 -14.60
C SER A 199 -2.54 -3.11 -13.53
N ASP A 200 -1.67 -4.02 -13.96
CA ASP A 200 -0.81 -4.73 -13.02
C ASP A 200 0.30 -3.80 -12.52
N HIS A 201 0.11 -3.22 -11.34
CA HIS A 201 1.10 -2.34 -10.72
C HIS A 201 2.32 -3.09 -10.15
N SER A 202 2.43 -4.39 -10.34
CA SER A 202 3.69 -5.12 -10.12
C SER A 202 4.59 -5.15 -11.35
N LEU A 203 4.05 -4.70 -12.50
CA LEU A 203 4.72 -4.64 -13.78
C LEU A 203 4.77 -3.20 -14.28
N PHE A 204 5.92 -2.79 -14.79
CA PHE A 204 6.03 -1.51 -15.47
C PHE A 204 5.56 -1.70 -16.92
N PRO A 205 4.59 -0.90 -17.43
CA PRO A 205 4.14 -1.03 -18.81
C PRO A 205 5.32 -0.82 -19.77
N GLY A 206 5.57 -1.79 -20.64
CA GLY A 206 6.68 -1.74 -21.59
C GLY A 206 6.62 -0.45 -22.40
N VAL A 207 7.67 0.37 -22.28
CA VAL A 207 7.91 1.47 -23.21
C VAL A 207 8.13 0.85 -24.59
N SER A 208 7.08 0.84 -25.41
CA SER A 208 7.13 0.56 -26.87
C SER A 208 8.12 -0.52 -27.31
N GLY A 209 7.68 -1.78 -27.39
CA GLY A 209 8.14 -2.75 -28.40
C GLY A 209 9.61 -3.21 -28.45
N VAL A 210 10.53 -2.69 -27.64
CA VAL A 210 11.98 -2.94 -27.82
C VAL A 210 12.66 -3.67 -26.65
N LEU A 211 12.08 -3.70 -25.44
CA LEU A 211 12.73 -4.30 -24.25
C LEU A 211 11.79 -5.26 -23.54
N LYS A 212 11.68 -6.49 -24.04
CA LYS A 212 10.83 -7.55 -23.47
C LYS A 212 11.43 -8.27 -22.24
N ASP A 213 12.69 -7.97 -21.87
CA ASP A 213 13.48 -8.81 -20.97
C ASP A 213 14.12 -8.07 -19.78
N GLU A 214 13.65 -6.87 -19.42
CA GLU A 214 14.22 -6.13 -18.29
C GLU A 214 13.49 -6.38 -16.97
N PRO A 215 14.23 -6.55 -15.85
CA PRO A 215 13.63 -6.83 -14.57
C PRO A 215 12.90 -5.60 -14.01
N CYS A 216 11.69 -5.82 -13.51
CA CYS A 216 10.84 -4.83 -12.87
C CYS A 216 10.72 -5.15 -11.37
N ILE A 217 11.09 -4.20 -10.51
CA ILE A 217 10.86 -4.30 -9.06
C ILE A 217 9.67 -3.41 -8.70
N SER A 218 8.71 -3.98 -7.97
CA SER A 218 7.57 -3.25 -7.39
C SER A 218 7.50 -3.46 -5.88
N VAL A 219 7.09 -2.41 -5.17
CA VAL A 219 6.98 -2.38 -3.71
C VAL A 219 5.56 -1.99 -3.32
N GLU A 220 4.88 -2.83 -2.54
CA GLU A 220 3.58 -2.51 -1.95
C GLU A 220 3.79 -2.02 -0.51
N ILE A 221 3.42 -0.78 -0.23
CA ILE A 221 3.41 -0.17 1.11
C ILE A 221 1.98 0.07 1.56
N LYS A 222 1.64 -0.36 2.77
CA LYS A 222 0.38 -0.02 3.44
C LYS A 222 0.68 0.95 4.59
N PRO A 223 0.56 2.27 4.36
CA PRO A 223 1.20 3.28 5.20
C PRO A 223 0.43 3.58 6.50
N LYS A 224 -0.81 3.10 6.64
CA LYS A 224 -1.68 3.37 7.81
C LYS A 224 -1.92 4.88 7.99
N CYS A 225 -2.33 5.31 9.18
CA CYS A 225 -2.63 6.72 9.50
C CYS A 225 -1.34 7.46 9.87
N GLY A 226 -1.06 8.55 9.15
CA GLY A 226 0.17 9.35 9.24
C GLY A 226 0.10 10.57 10.15
N PHE A 227 -0.93 10.70 10.99
CA PHE A 227 -1.05 11.80 11.94
C PHE A 227 -1.54 11.32 13.31
N ILE A 228 -1.29 12.14 14.34
CA ILE A 228 -1.87 11.99 15.68
C ILE A 228 -3.12 12.90 15.73
N PRO A 229 -4.28 12.40 16.18
CA PRO A 229 -5.48 13.21 16.24
C PRO A 229 -5.35 14.36 17.25
N SER A 230 -5.84 15.54 16.86
CA SER A 230 -5.86 16.75 17.70
C SER A 230 -7.24 17.07 18.29
N SER A 231 -8.27 16.29 17.94
CA SER A 231 -9.68 16.51 18.31
C SER A 231 -9.88 16.84 19.79
N GLU A 232 -10.70 17.87 20.07
CA GLU A 232 -11.13 18.23 21.43
C GLU A 232 -12.06 17.20 22.07
N PHE A 233 -12.70 16.35 21.26
CA PHE A 233 -13.66 15.33 21.70
C PHE A 233 -12.99 14.08 22.30
N ILE A 234 -11.66 13.96 22.23
CA ILE A 234 -10.94 12.86 22.88
C ILE A 234 -11.03 13.04 24.39
N ALA A 235 -11.69 12.08 25.06
CA ALA A 235 -11.85 12.10 26.50
C ALA A 235 -10.50 12.01 27.23
N GLU A 236 -10.39 12.64 28.40
CA GLU A 236 -9.13 12.68 29.16
C GLU A 236 -8.59 11.29 29.51
N ARG A 237 -9.47 10.33 29.81
CA ARG A 237 -9.09 8.92 30.03
C ARG A 237 -8.42 8.26 28.81
N ASN A 238 -8.61 8.83 27.62
CA ASN A 238 -8.06 8.38 26.35
C ASN A 238 -6.93 9.31 25.84
N SER A 239 -6.36 10.17 26.70
CA SER A 239 -5.35 11.18 26.34
C SER A 239 -4.11 10.62 25.64
N VAL A 240 -3.78 9.34 25.83
CA VAL A 240 -2.74 8.62 25.08
C VAL A 240 -2.89 8.73 23.55
N LYS A 241 -4.13 8.89 23.04
CA LYS A 241 -4.39 9.10 21.61
C LYS A 241 -3.78 10.40 21.07
N ARG A 242 -3.46 11.36 21.94
CA ARG A 242 -2.80 12.63 21.61
C ARG A 242 -1.28 12.54 21.56
N SER A 243 -0.69 11.40 21.93
CA SER A 243 0.77 11.23 21.99
C SER A 243 1.29 9.94 21.35
N ALA A 244 0.43 8.94 21.16
CA ALA A 244 0.76 7.69 20.47
C ALA A 244 -0.05 7.53 19.19
N THR A 245 0.57 7.00 18.14
CA THR A 245 -0.14 6.74 16.88
C THR A 245 -1.17 5.61 17.06
N ARG A 246 -2.26 5.66 16.27
CA ARG A 246 -3.21 4.55 16.20
C ARG A 246 -2.53 3.24 15.81
N PHE A 247 -1.47 3.28 15.00
CA PHE A 247 -0.71 2.09 14.61
C PHE A 247 0.00 1.45 15.81
N GLN A 248 0.77 2.23 16.59
CA GLN A 248 1.47 1.75 17.78
C GLN A 248 0.50 1.16 18.81
N MET A 249 -0.59 1.86 19.12
CA MET A 249 -1.62 1.34 20.02
C MET A 249 -2.23 0.04 19.50
N HIS A 250 -2.45 -0.08 18.18
CA HIS A 250 -2.95 -1.33 17.57
C HIS A 250 -1.94 -2.47 17.64
N GLN A 251 -0.64 -2.19 17.52
CA GLN A 251 0.39 -3.22 17.60
C GLN A 251 0.36 -3.90 18.98
N VAL A 252 0.16 -3.15 20.06
CA VAL A 252 0.03 -3.70 21.42
C VAL A 252 -1.19 -4.63 21.52
N LEU A 253 -2.34 -4.22 20.99
CA LEU A 253 -3.54 -5.07 20.96
C LEU A 253 -3.29 -6.36 20.15
N LYS A 254 -2.74 -6.23 18.94
CA LYS A 254 -2.43 -7.37 18.06
C LYS A 254 -1.47 -8.36 18.68
N LEU A 255 -0.48 -7.87 19.43
CA LEU A 255 0.46 -8.73 20.15
C LEU A 255 -0.26 -9.49 21.27
N ARG A 256 -1.11 -8.80 22.04
CA ARG A 256 -1.92 -9.41 23.11
C ARG A 256 -2.87 -10.49 22.56
N GLU A 257 -3.47 -10.24 21.40
CA GLU A 257 -4.38 -11.16 20.71
C GLU A 257 -3.64 -12.23 19.87
N GLN A 258 -2.31 -12.26 19.93
CA GLN A 258 -1.45 -13.21 19.21
C GLN A 258 -1.63 -13.17 17.67
N GLU A 259 -2.12 -12.05 17.13
CA GLU A 259 -2.19 -11.81 15.68
C GLU A 259 -0.80 -11.53 15.07
N ILE A 260 0.15 -11.08 15.90
CA ILE A 260 1.54 -10.80 15.54
C ILE A 260 2.48 -11.38 16.61
N SER A 261 3.69 -11.75 16.22
CA SER A 261 4.70 -12.29 17.13
C SER A 261 5.51 -11.22 17.88
N GLU A 262 5.56 -10.01 17.35
CA GLU A 262 6.34 -8.90 17.89
C GLU A 262 5.78 -7.56 17.40
N LEU A 263 6.08 -6.49 18.14
CA LEU A 263 5.74 -5.12 17.73
C LEU A 263 6.59 -4.72 16.52
N SER A 264 5.97 -4.05 15.55
CA SER A 264 6.67 -3.49 14.40
C SER A 264 7.54 -2.30 14.82
N GLU A 265 8.72 -2.20 14.23
CA GLU A 265 9.61 -1.03 14.35
C GLU A 265 9.09 0.17 13.54
N TYR A 266 8.16 -0.05 12.61
CA TYR A 266 7.63 0.96 11.71
C TYR A 266 6.77 2.00 12.42
N ASP A 267 7.06 3.28 12.17
CA ASP A 267 6.22 4.41 12.55
C ASP A 267 5.64 5.12 11.32
N PRO A 268 4.29 5.18 11.14
CA PRO A 268 3.67 5.99 10.10
C PRO A 268 4.10 7.46 10.12
N LEU A 269 4.35 8.07 11.28
CA LEU A 269 4.75 9.48 11.35
C LEU A 269 6.11 9.72 10.69
N ASP A 270 7.01 8.73 10.70
CA ASP A 270 8.29 8.82 10.01
C ASP A 270 8.08 8.81 8.49
N LEU A 271 7.19 7.94 7.98
CA LEU A 271 6.88 7.84 6.56
C LEU A 271 6.16 9.10 6.03
N PHE A 272 5.26 9.69 6.80
CA PHE A 272 4.50 10.89 6.44
C PHE A 272 5.18 12.21 6.87
N SER A 273 6.43 12.16 7.34
CA SER A 273 7.11 13.31 7.94
C SER A 273 7.50 14.42 6.96
N GLY A 274 7.58 14.11 5.66
CA GLY A 274 8.24 14.98 4.68
C GLY A 274 9.76 15.11 4.85
N SER A 275 10.37 14.41 5.82
CA SER A 275 11.83 14.33 5.98
C SER A 275 12.36 13.09 5.30
N LYS A 276 13.35 13.28 4.43
CA LYS A 276 14.03 12.20 3.70
C LYS A 276 14.66 11.18 4.64
N GLU A 277 15.26 11.63 5.72
CA GLU A 277 15.92 10.81 6.73
C GLU A 277 14.92 9.93 7.49
N ARG A 278 13.78 10.51 7.89
CA ARG A 278 12.71 9.79 8.57
C ARG A 278 11.99 8.83 7.62
N ILE A 279 11.76 9.20 6.37
CA ILE A 279 11.22 8.30 5.35
C ILE A 279 12.16 7.11 5.14
N HIS A 280 13.46 7.34 5.00
CA HIS A 280 14.44 6.26 4.89
C HIS A 280 14.40 5.31 6.09
N LYS A 281 14.35 5.86 7.31
CA LYS A 281 14.14 5.07 8.53
C LYS A 281 12.85 4.23 8.44
N ALA A 282 11.73 4.83 8.05
CA ALA A 282 10.46 4.13 7.94
C ALA A 282 10.51 2.95 6.93
N ILE A 283 11.17 3.13 5.78
CA ILE A 283 11.35 2.04 4.80
C ILE A 283 12.23 0.92 5.37
N LYS A 284 13.30 1.28 6.10
CA LYS A 284 14.14 0.29 6.79
C LYS A 284 13.35 -0.49 7.84
N ASP A 285 12.53 0.18 8.64
CA ASP A 285 11.73 -0.45 9.68
C ASP A 285 10.64 -1.36 9.10
N LEU A 286 10.05 -0.96 7.96
CA LEU A 286 9.15 -1.80 7.15
C LEU A 286 9.86 -3.03 6.59
N TYR A 287 11.12 -2.92 6.18
CA TYR A 287 11.92 -4.09 5.80
C TYR A 287 12.23 -4.99 7.00
N THR A 288 12.57 -4.44 8.17
CA THR A 288 12.86 -5.24 9.37
C THR A 288 11.63 -6.00 9.86
N THR A 289 10.47 -5.33 9.91
CA THR A 289 9.21 -5.89 10.42
C THR A 289 8.06 -5.72 9.42
N PRO A 290 8.05 -6.47 8.30
CA PRO A 290 7.15 -6.20 7.17
C PRO A 290 5.67 -6.43 7.47
N GLN A 291 5.35 -7.39 8.35
CA GLN A 291 3.98 -7.76 8.72
C GLN A 291 3.04 -7.82 7.49
N ASN A 292 1.98 -7.01 7.47
CA ASN A 292 1.10 -6.82 6.32
C ASN A 292 1.27 -5.44 5.66
N ASN A 293 2.36 -4.76 6.01
CA ASN A 293 2.66 -3.39 5.67
C ASN A 293 3.61 -3.25 4.47
N PHE A 294 4.43 -4.26 4.20
CA PHE A 294 5.47 -4.20 3.17
C PHE A 294 5.55 -5.50 2.36
N ARG A 295 5.59 -5.38 1.03
CA ARG A 295 5.88 -6.48 0.10
C ARG A 295 6.76 -6.00 -1.04
N VAL A 296 7.57 -6.89 -1.58
CA VAL A 296 8.39 -6.63 -2.77
C VAL A 296 8.14 -7.72 -3.80
N PHE A 297 7.97 -7.30 -5.05
CA PHE A 297 7.73 -8.15 -6.20
C PHE A 297 8.82 -7.93 -7.24
N LEU A 298 9.26 -9.02 -7.87
CA LEU A 298 10.15 -9.02 -9.03
C LEU A 298 9.39 -9.63 -10.20
N ASN A 299 9.17 -8.86 -11.26
CA ASN A 299 8.41 -9.28 -12.44
C ASN A 299 7.03 -9.86 -12.08
N GLY A 300 6.37 -9.27 -11.09
CA GLY A 300 5.07 -9.72 -10.56
C GLY A 300 5.13 -10.89 -9.56
N SER A 301 6.28 -11.53 -9.40
CA SER A 301 6.47 -12.60 -8.41
C SER A 301 6.90 -12.04 -7.06
N LEU A 302 6.22 -12.44 -5.98
CA LEU A 302 6.56 -12.01 -4.62
C LEU A 302 7.94 -12.55 -4.22
N ILE A 303 8.88 -11.66 -3.90
CA ILE A 303 10.23 -12.01 -3.41
C ILE A 303 10.45 -11.65 -1.93
N PHE A 304 9.59 -10.80 -1.35
CA PHE A 304 9.67 -10.40 0.05
C PHE A 304 8.33 -10.02 0.65
N GLY A 305 8.10 -10.31 1.93
CA GLY A 305 6.81 -10.14 2.59
C GLY A 305 5.86 -11.31 2.32
N GLY A 306 4.59 -11.20 2.74
CA GLY A 306 3.69 -12.37 2.81
C GLY A 306 2.35 -12.25 2.10
N LEU A 307 1.87 -13.39 1.60
CA LEU A 307 0.59 -13.58 0.90
C LEU A 307 -0.67 -13.48 1.79
N GLY A 308 -0.59 -12.74 2.89
CA GLY A 308 -1.77 -12.31 3.66
C GLY A 308 -1.86 -12.79 5.11
N GLY A 309 -0.84 -13.47 5.64
CA GLY A 309 -0.59 -13.64 7.08
C GLY A 309 0.53 -12.71 7.55
N GLY A 310 0.57 -12.36 8.84
CA GLY A 310 1.65 -11.53 9.40
C GLY A 310 2.99 -12.25 9.27
N ILE A 311 3.88 -11.75 8.42
CA ILE A 311 5.25 -12.26 8.38
C ILE A 311 6.00 -11.76 9.62
N LYS A 312 6.80 -12.65 10.20
CA LYS A 312 7.70 -12.36 11.33
C LYS A 312 8.78 -11.36 10.92
N ARG A 313 9.57 -10.86 11.86
CA ARG A 313 10.78 -10.09 11.53
C ARG A 313 11.66 -10.79 10.51
N THR A 314 12.30 -9.99 9.67
CA THR A 314 13.29 -10.45 8.70
C THR A 314 14.49 -11.02 9.44
N ASN A 315 14.63 -12.34 9.38
CA ASN A 315 15.79 -13.05 9.94
C ASN A 315 16.93 -13.11 8.91
N ALA A 316 18.09 -13.63 9.33
CA ALA A 316 19.28 -13.70 8.47
C ALA A 316 19.04 -14.50 7.18
N VAL A 317 18.24 -15.58 7.24
CA VAL A 317 17.93 -16.42 6.07
C VAL A 317 17.07 -15.66 5.07
N ALA A 318 15.99 -15.02 5.52
CA ALA A 318 15.11 -14.22 4.68
C ALA A 318 15.84 -12.99 4.10
N GLY A 319 16.68 -12.34 4.91
CA GLY A 319 17.50 -11.21 4.46
C GLY A 319 18.52 -11.61 3.41
N LYS A 320 19.18 -12.76 3.57
CA LYS A 320 20.12 -13.28 2.56
C LYS A 320 19.41 -13.66 1.27
N ALA A 321 18.27 -14.36 1.36
CA ALA A 321 17.46 -14.70 0.19
C ALA A 321 16.99 -13.45 -0.57
N PHE A 322 16.62 -12.38 0.15
CA PHE A 322 16.26 -11.11 -0.47
C PHE A 322 17.45 -10.40 -1.13
N GLU A 323 18.60 -10.34 -0.46
CA GLU A 323 19.85 -9.80 -1.02
C GLU A 323 20.27 -10.50 -2.32
N ASP A 324 20.13 -11.82 -2.35
CA ASP A 324 20.44 -12.65 -3.53
C ASP A 324 19.39 -12.45 -4.64
N ALA A 325 18.10 -12.29 -4.29
CA ALA A 325 17.06 -11.98 -5.27
C ALA A 325 17.23 -10.61 -5.95
N LEU A 326 18.02 -9.70 -5.37
CA LEU A 326 18.36 -8.39 -5.96
C LEU A 326 19.60 -8.45 -6.89
N GLU A 327 20.26 -9.60 -6.99
CA GLU A 327 21.42 -9.81 -7.85
C GLU A 327 21.09 -9.53 -9.32
N GLY A 328 21.98 -8.83 -10.03
CA GLY A 328 21.79 -8.48 -11.44
C GLY A 328 20.69 -7.45 -11.71
N ILE A 329 20.01 -6.98 -10.66
CA ILE A 329 18.99 -5.92 -10.72
C ILE A 329 19.53 -4.65 -10.09
N ILE A 330 20.10 -4.76 -8.88
CA ILE A 330 20.77 -3.66 -8.19
C ILE A 330 22.27 -3.87 -8.30
N LEU A 331 22.94 -2.96 -9.01
CA LEU A 331 24.40 -2.96 -9.16
C LEU A 331 25.06 -2.40 -7.89
N ALA A 332 25.19 -3.26 -6.89
CA ALA A 332 25.94 -3.01 -5.67
C ALA A 332 26.74 -4.25 -5.28
N GLU A 333 27.77 -4.06 -4.45
CA GLU A 333 28.56 -5.17 -3.89
C GLU A 333 27.67 -6.11 -3.07
N ASN A 334 28.10 -7.37 -2.95
CA ASN A 334 27.37 -8.37 -2.16
C ASN A 334 27.26 -7.91 -0.70
N GLY A 335 26.03 -7.85 -0.18
CA GLY A 335 25.72 -7.35 1.16
C GLY A 335 25.29 -5.87 1.18
N LEU A 336 25.38 -5.15 0.06
CA LEU A 336 24.97 -3.75 -0.05
C LEU A 336 23.68 -3.54 -0.87
N ARG A 337 23.17 -4.55 -1.58
CA ARG A 337 22.04 -4.39 -2.51
C ARG A 337 20.75 -4.05 -1.77
N THR A 338 20.50 -4.68 -0.62
CA THR A 338 19.36 -4.39 0.25
C THR A 338 19.39 -2.94 0.75
N THR A 339 20.56 -2.44 1.15
CA THR A 339 20.71 -1.05 1.60
C THR A 339 20.46 -0.08 0.44
N SER A 340 21.00 -0.36 -0.75
CA SER A 340 20.73 0.43 -1.95
C SER A 340 19.25 0.38 -2.38
N PHE A 341 18.60 -0.77 -2.23
CA PHE A 341 17.16 -0.93 -2.46
C PHE A 341 16.34 -0.05 -1.51
N ILE A 342 16.62 -0.11 -0.20
CA ILE A 342 15.93 0.72 0.81
C ILE A 342 16.10 2.20 0.49
N GLN A 343 17.32 2.63 0.13
CA GLN A 343 17.58 4.00 -0.30
C GLN A 343 16.75 4.38 -1.52
N LEU A 344 16.74 3.53 -2.56
CA LEU A 344 15.96 3.77 -3.78
C LEU A 344 14.47 3.96 -3.50
N VAL A 345 13.88 3.09 -2.66
CA VAL A 345 12.47 3.18 -2.28
C VAL A 345 12.20 4.47 -1.50
N ALA A 346 13.06 4.81 -0.55
CA ALA A 346 12.93 6.03 0.26
C ALA A 346 12.98 7.30 -0.59
N GLU A 347 13.94 7.39 -1.52
CA GLU A 347 14.06 8.50 -2.46
C GLU A 347 12.83 8.62 -3.35
N ALA A 348 12.36 7.50 -3.89
CA ALA A 348 11.20 7.49 -4.76
C ALA A 348 9.92 7.95 -4.04
N VAL A 349 9.72 7.50 -2.80
CA VAL A 349 8.61 7.95 -1.96
C VAL A 349 8.73 9.46 -1.69
N TYR A 350 9.89 9.92 -1.23
CA TYR A 350 10.16 11.33 -0.93
C TYR A 350 9.95 12.24 -2.15
N CYS A 351 10.56 11.91 -3.29
CA CYS A 351 10.47 12.71 -4.50
C CYS A 351 9.07 12.71 -5.12
N SER A 352 8.31 11.61 -5.00
CA SER A 352 6.96 11.53 -5.58
C SER A 352 5.94 12.45 -4.92
N ARG A 353 6.15 12.81 -3.64
CA ARG A 353 5.21 13.57 -2.80
C ARG A 353 3.78 13.00 -2.73
N VAL A 354 3.58 11.74 -3.12
CA VAL A 354 2.24 11.13 -3.13
C VAL A 354 1.62 10.99 -1.74
N LEU A 355 2.48 10.92 -0.72
CA LEU A 355 2.04 10.82 0.67
C LEU A 355 1.39 12.12 1.15
N ASP A 356 1.70 13.26 0.54
CA ASP A 356 1.17 14.56 0.95
C ASP A 356 -0.34 14.60 0.74
N GLY A 357 -0.82 14.35 -0.50
CA GLY A 357 -2.25 14.30 -0.80
C GLY A 357 -2.97 13.19 -0.03
N LEU A 358 -2.31 12.05 0.17
CA LEU A 358 -2.86 10.98 0.99
C LEU A 358 -3.03 11.39 2.46
N LEU A 359 -2.07 12.13 3.03
CA LEU A 359 -2.15 12.61 4.41
C LEU A 359 -3.27 13.64 4.57
N GLU A 360 -3.45 14.54 3.60
CA GLU A 360 -4.56 15.50 3.60
C GLU A 360 -5.91 14.80 3.58
N VAL A 361 -6.06 13.73 2.79
CA VAL A 361 -7.27 12.89 2.79
C VAL A 361 -7.47 12.20 4.14
N GLN A 362 -6.40 11.72 4.78
CA GLN A 362 -6.51 11.12 6.11
C GLN A 362 -6.96 12.15 7.17
N ARG A 363 -6.49 13.39 7.06
CA ARG A 363 -6.84 14.50 7.96
C ARG A 363 -8.28 14.98 7.82
N LEU A 364 -9.04 14.52 6.82
CA LEU A 364 -10.49 14.74 6.78
C LEU A 364 -11.20 14.17 8.02
N ASP A 365 -10.58 13.23 8.75
CA ASP A 365 -10.95 12.90 10.12
C ASP A 365 -10.50 13.99 11.11
N ASN A 366 -11.24 15.09 11.12
CA ASN A 366 -10.97 16.25 11.98
C ASN A 366 -11.40 16.04 13.44
N PHE A 367 -12.35 15.14 13.67
CA PHE A 367 -13.02 14.99 14.96
C PHE A 367 -12.58 13.76 15.75
N ASP A 368 -11.73 12.90 15.17
CA ASP A 368 -11.51 11.55 15.66
C ASP A 368 -12.84 10.77 15.75
N ILE A 369 -12.77 9.44 15.87
CA ILE A 369 -13.98 8.64 16.04
C ILE A 369 -14.78 9.00 17.31
N GLU A 370 -14.13 9.49 18.37
CA GLU A 370 -14.81 9.94 19.60
C GLU A 370 -15.68 11.19 19.37
N GLY A 371 -15.35 12.05 18.41
CA GLY A 371 -16.24 13.15 18.02
C GLY A 371 -17.20 12.76 16.91
N ALA A 372 -16.71 12.09 15.86
CA ALA A 372 -17.50 11.75 14.67
C ALA A 372 -18.68 10.81 14.98
N ILE A 373 -18.57 9.98 16.02
CA ILE A 373 -19.65 9.07 16.42
C ILE A 373 -20.95 9.80 16.82
N HIS A 374 -20.86 11.03 17.34
CA HIS A 374 -22.05 11.83 17.68
C HIS A 374 -22.80 12.28 16.42
N ALA A 375 -22.06 12.69 15.39
CA ALA A 375 -22.66 13.04 14.09
C ALA A 375 -23.28 11.81 13.41
N TYR A 376 -22.68 10.62 13.55
CA TYR A 376 -23.26 9.37 13.08
C TYR A 376 -24.66 9.14 13.66
N TYR A 377 -24.85 9.27 14.98
CA TYR A 377 -26.16 9.08 15.62
C TYR A 377 -27.22 10.06 15.09
N ASN A 378 -26.82 11.29 14.79
CA ASN A 378 -27.70 12.28 14.15
C ASN A 378 -28.09 11.85 12.72
N ILE A 379 -27.14 11.36 11.93
CA ILE A 379 -27.38 10.90 10.54
C ILE A 379 -28.34 9.72 10.51
N VAL A 380 -28.18 8.76 11.42
CA VAL A 380 -29.05 7.58 11.50
C VAL A 380 -30.33 7.82 12.29
N CYS A 381 -30.57 9.07 12.74
CA CYS A 381 -31.74 9.47 13.52
C CYS A 381 -32.00 8.60 14.77
N GLN A 382 -30.93 8.20 15.46
CA GLN A 382 -31.01 7.42 16.70
C GLN A 382 -30.51 8.23 17.90
N PRO A 383 -31.06 7.99 19.11
CA PRO A 383 -30.50 8.55 20.33
C PRO A 383 -29.02 8.18 20.48
N CYS A 384 -28.18 9.17 20.76
CA CYS A 384 -26.75 8.95 20.88
C CYS A 384 -26.43 8.13 22.14
N ALA A 385 -26.04 6.88 21.97
CA ALA A 385 -25.71 5.95 23.06
C ALA A 385 -24.38 6.28 23.77
N VAL A 386 -23.62 7.25 23.26
CA VAL A 386 -22.33 7.68 23.81
C VAL A 386 -22.48 8.91 24.73
N MET A 387 -23.62 9.62 24.65
CA MET A 387 -23.89 10.71 25.58
C MET A 387 -24.06 10.16 27.00
N PRO A 388 -23.43 10.76 28.02
CA PRO A 388 -23.76 10.45 29.40
C PRO A 388 -25.26 10.66 29.62
N THR A 389 -25.94 9.71 30.26
CA THR A 389 -27.26 9.98 30.82
C THR A 389 -27.11 11.15 31.78
N VAL A 390 -27.71 12.29 31.44
CA VAL A 390 -27.84 13.41 32.37
C VAL A 390 -28.73 12.91 33.50
N GLY A 391 -28.11 12.60 34.63
CA GLY A 391 -28.78 12.19 35.88
C GLY A 391 -29.00 13.40 36.77
#